data_AF-A0A2G6I5G4-F1
#
_entry.id   AF-A0A2G6I5G4-F1
#
_cell.length_a   1.000
_cell.length_b   1.000
_cell.length_c   1.000
_cell.angle_alpha   90.00
_cell.angle_beta   90.00
_cell.angle_gamma   90.00
#
_symmetry.space_group_name_H-M   'P 1'
#
loop_
_entity.id
_entity.type
_entity.pdbx_description
1 polymer ?
#
loop_
_entity_poly.entity_id
_entity_poly.type
_entity_poly.pdbx_seq_one_letter_code
_entity_poly.pdbx_strand_id
1 'polypeptide(L)' 'MTQTPAFSIGIEEEYLLVDMETGALAVAPDGLMEACEAALPEQVSPEFLQCQIEIGTRPCATVAEARAELI' A
#
# COMPACT_ATOMS: atom_id res chain seq x y z
N MET A 1 -3.34 -35.58 -16.22
CA MET A 1 -3.15 -34.89 -14.93
C MET A 1 -3.24 -33.40 -15.22
N THR A 2 -4.18 -32.68 -14.63
CA THR A 2 -4.27 -31.23 -14.78
C THR A 2 -3.14 -30.58 -14.00
N GLN A 3 -2.28 -29.84 -14.68
CA GLN A 3 -1.21 -29.08 -14.04
C GLN A 3 -1.85 -27.94 -13.25
N THR A 4 -1.53 -27.85 -11.95
CA THR A 4 -1.96 -26.71 -11.14
C THR A 4 -1.29 -25.45 -11.68
N PRO A 5 -2.05 -24.38 -11.97
CA PRO A 5 -1.45 -23.13 -12.45
C PRO A 5 -0.54 -22.52 -11.37
N ALA A 6 0.46 -21.77 -11.80
CA ALA A 6 1.23 -20.94 -10.87
C ALA A 6 0.33 -19.83 -10.33
N PHE A 7 0.29 -19.68 -9.00
CA PHE A 7 -0.41 -18.58 -8.34
C PHE A 7 0.60 -17.50 -7.95
N SER A 8 0.11 -16.27 -7.87
CA SER A 8 0.82 -15.12 -7.32
C SER A 8 0.06 -14.57 -6.12
N ILE A 9 0.74 -13.77 -5.30
CA ILE A 9 0.18 -13.04 -4.16
C ILE A 9 0.55 -11.56 -4.26
N GLY A 10 -0.41 -10.68 -3.97
CA GLY A 10 -0.18 -9.27 -3.69
C GLY A 10 -0.73 -8.96 -2.30
N ILE A 11 -0.18 -7.94 -1.64
CA ILE A 11 -0.64 -7.44 -0.34
C ILE A 11 -0.97 -5.97 -0.50
N GLU A 12 -2.13 -5.56 0.01
CA GLU A 12 -2.55 -4.16 0.12
C GLU A 12 -2.59 -3.78 1.61
N GLU A 13 -1.95 -2.67 1.95
CA GLU A 13 -1.93 -2.09 3.29
C GLU A 13 -2.60 -0.71 3.27
N GLU A 14 -3.71 -0.61 3.99
CA GLU A 14 -4.45 0.63 4.14
C GLU A 14 -4.05 1.35 5.44
N TYR A 15 -3.63 2.61 5.32
CA TYR A 15 -3.14 3.42 6.42
C TYR A 15 -4.06 4.60 6.70
N LEU A 16 -4.44 4.78 7.96
CA LEU A 16 -5.12 5.99 8.43
C LEU A 16 -4.09 7.05 8.85
N LEU A 17 -4.23 8.24 8.29
CA LEU A 17 -3.47 9.42 8.65
C LEU A 17 -3.99 9.98 9.98
N VAL A 18 -3.07 10.24 10.90
CA VAL A 18 -3.38 10.80 12.21
C VAL A 18 -2.52 12.01 12.53
N ASP A 19 -3.08 12.90 13.32
CA ASP A 19 -2.31 13.92 14.03
C ASP A 19 -1.42 13.25 15.08
N MET A 20 -0.12 13.55 15.08
CA MET A 20 0.86 12.85 15.91
C MET A 20 0.75 13.14 17.41
N GLU A 21 0.18 14.28 17.79
CA GLU A 21 0.04 14.67 19.21
C GLU A 21 -1.24 14.08 19.81
N THR A 22 -2.32 14.04 19.03
CA THR A 22 -3.66 13.71 19.51
C THR A 22 -4.14 12.32 19.09
N GLY A 23 -3.56 11.75 18.03
CA GLY A 23 -4.03 10.50 17.41
C GLY A 23 -5.35 10.62 16.66
N ALA A 24 -5.89 11.83 16.51
CA ALA A 24 -7.11 12.07 15.75
C ALA A 24 -6.86 11.90 14.25
N LEU A 25 -7.87 11.44 13.50
CA LEU A 25 -7.77 11.33 12.04
C LEU A 25 -7.51 12.71 11.41
N ALA A 26 -6.55 12.74 10.50
CA ALA A 26 -6.12 13.95 9.80
C ALA A 26 -6.28 13.77 8.29
N VAL A 27 -6.75 14.82 7.61
CA VAL A 27 -6.83 14.84 6.15
C VAL A 27 -5.41 14.77 5.57
N ALA A 28 -5.23 13.98 4.51
CA ALA A 28 -3.99 13.90 3.76
C ALA A 28 -3.56 15.31 3.29
N PRO A 29 -2.35 15.75 3.62
CA PRO A 29 -1.87 17.06 3.19
C PRO A 29 -1.62 17.08 1.67
N ASP A 30 -1.71 18.27 1.09
CA ASP A 30 -1.36 18.49 -0.31
C ASP A 30 0.07 17.99 -0.59
N GLY A 31 0.23 17.25 -1.70
CA GLY A 31 1.52 16.70 -2.13
C GLY A 31 1.93 15.39 -1.46
N LEU A 32 1.19 14.87 -0.47
CA LEU A 32 1.48 13.55 0.12
C LEU A 32 1.51 12.45 -0.95
N MET A 33 0.45 12.37 -1.76
CA MET A 33 0.32 11.35 -2.80
C MET A 33 1.42 11.46 -3.86
N GLU A 34 1.81 12.68 -4.24
CA GLU A 34 2.90 12.90 -5.19
C GLU A 34 4.25 12.42 -4.62
N ALA A 35 4.50 12.68 -3.33
CA ALA A 35 5.70 12.20 -2.65
C ALA A 35 5.71 10.67 -2.51
N CYS A 36 4.56 10.07 -2.18
CA CYS A 36 4.42 8.61 -2.08
C CYS A 36 4.60 7.94 -3.45
N GLU A 37 3.99 8.46 -4.52
CA GLU A 37 4.15 7.94 -5.88
C GLU A 37 5.61 8.06 -6.37
N ALA A 38 6.30 9.15 -6.02
CA ALA A 38 7.73 9.29 -6.33
C ALA A 38 8.61 8.26 -5.60
N ALA A 39 8.23 7.86 -4.39
CA ALA A 39 8.96 6.87 -3.58
C ALA A 39 8.62 5.42 -3.98
N LEU A 40 7.35 5.16 -4.29
CA LEU A 40 6.78 3.84 -4.57
C LEU A 40 5.88 3.91 -5.83
N PRO A 41 6.48 4.04 -7.03
CA PRO A 41 5.71 4.18 -8.25
C PRO A 41 4.78 2.99 -8.49
N GLU A 42 3.55 3.28 -8.92
CA GLU A 42 2.48 2.31 -9.21
C GLU A 42 2.05 1.42 -8.03
N GLN A 43 2.48 1.76 -6.81
CA GLN A 43 2.24 0.98 -5.59
C GLN A 43 1.52 1.81 -4.53
N VAL A 44 1.04 3.00 -4.86
CA VAL A 44 0.30 3.86 -3.93
C VAL A 44 -0.96 4.37 -4.61
N SER A 45 -2.07 4.30 -3.89
CA SER A 45 -3.40 4.71 -4.35
C SER A 45 -4.07 5.60 -3.31
N PRO A 46 -4.84 6.62 -3.75
CA PRO A 46 -5.75 7.32 -2.85
C PRO A 46 -6.93 6.40 -2.52
N GLU A 47 -7.43 6.48 -1.29
CA GLU A 47 -8.55 5.66 -0.84
C GLU A 47 -9.83 6.50 -0.64
N PHE A 48 -10.96 5.85 -0.33
CA PHE A 48 -12.26 6.53 -0.16
C PHE A 48 -12.23 7.64 0.90
N LEU A 49 -11.49 7.45 2.00
CA LEU A 49 -11.40 8.44 3.07
C LEU A 49 -10.27 9.45 2.80
N GLN A 50 -10.56 10.73 3.03
CA GLN A 50 -9.55 11.79 2.89
C GLN A 50 -8.37 11.66 3.88
N CYS A 51 -8.52 10.85 4.92
CA CYS A 51 -7.49 10.54 5.92
C CYS A 51 -6.90 9.15 5.70
N GLN A 52 -6.90 8.63 4.47
CA GLN A 52 -6.46 7.28 4.20
C GLN A 52 -5.65 7.21 2.89
N ILE A 53 -4.66 6.31 2.90
CA ILE A 53 -3.91 5.90 1.71
C ILE A 53 -3.82 4.38 1.68
N GLU A 54 -3.60 3.83 0.50
CA GLU A 54 -3.30 2.41 0.30
C GLU A 54 -1.92 2.26 -0.34
N ILE A 55 -1.16 1.26 0.12
CA ILE A 55 0.11 0.83 -0.46
C ILE A 55 -0.01 -0.64 -0.86
N GLY A 56 0.32 -0.95 -2.11
CA GLY A 56 0.26 -2.31 -2.65
C GLY A 56 1.63 -2.87 -3.00
N THR A 57 1.90 -4.14 -2.69
CA THR A 57 3.05 -4.84 -3.24
C THR A 57 2.81 -5.21 -4.71
N ARG A 58 3.88 -5.45 -5.46
CA ARG A 58 3.77 -6.11 -6.76
C ARG A 58 3.29 -7.56 -6.59
N PRO A 59 2.74 -8.18 -7.66
CA PRO A 59 2.47 -9.61 -7.67
C PRO A 59 3.75 -10.41 -7.45
N CYS A 60 3.80 -11.15 -6.34
CA CYS A 60 4.92 -11.98 -5.91
C CYS A 60 4.63 -13.47 -6.11
N ALA A 61 5.66 -14.28 -6.34
CA ALA A 61 5.51 -15.74 -6.46
C ALA A 61 5.50 -16.43 -5.09
N THR A 62 6.08 -15.79 -4.07
CA THR A 62 6.15 -16.34 -2.70
C THR A 62 5.79 -15.32 -1.64
N VAL A 63 5.38 -15.80 -0.47
CA VAL A 63 5.15 -14.95 0.72
C VAL A 63 6.44 -14.26 1.17
N ALA A 64 7.61 -14.88 0.98
CA ALA A 64 8.89 -14.29 1.34
C ALA A 64 9.23 -13.07 0.47
N GLU A 65 8.93 -13.14 -0.83
CA GLU A 65 9.04 -12.00 -1.75
C GLU A 65 8.07 -10.89 -1.35
N ALA A 66 6.79 -11.21 -1.12
CA ALA A 66 5.79 -10.23 -0.71
C ALA A 66 6.20 -9.52 0.60
N ARG A 67 6.70 -10.27 1.59
CA ARG A 67 7.22 -9.70 2.85
C ARG A 67 8.43 -8.79 2.65
N ALA A 68 9.27 -9.05 1.66
CA ALA A 68 10.43 -8.21 1.37
C ALA A 68 10.06 -6.88 0.68
N GLU A 69 8.89 -6.81 0.05
CA GLU A 69 8.34 -5.56 -0.49
C GLU A 69 7.67 -4.68 0.57
N LEU A 70 7.23 -5.25 1.69
CA LEU A 70 6.74 -4.49 2.84
C LEU A 70 7.90 -3.73 3.52
N ILE A 71 7.73 -2.42 3.75
CA ILE A 71 8.76 -1.49 4.26
C ILE A 71 8.75 -1.41 5.79
#